data_AF-A0A673B8V2-F1
#
_entry.id   AF-A0A673B8V2-F1
#
_cell.length_a   1.000
_cell.length_b   1.000
_cell.length_c   1.000
_cell.angle_alpha   90.00
_cell.angle_beta   90.00
_cell.angle_gamma   90.00
#
_symmetry.space_group_name_H-M   'P 1'
#
loop_
_entity.id
_entity.type
_entity.pdbx_description
1 polymer ?
#
loop_
_entity_poly.entity_id
_entity_poly.type
_entity_poly.pdbx_seq_one_letter_code
_entity_poly.pdbx_strand_id
1 'polypeptide(L)'
;MYTMANSTNSCVYHVTKTDKRKHGMPKSTVFVIAIDVRTEVQLEKEKHWDGLKQYFGVNDRFHPPACSKPAPKSGLEKSIERAIAEGDIAKAEEMSDRLATRELAVKIAQAADCRDFAKKQIAWGTFEAKKRWETKSNMGYM
;
A
#
# COMPACT_ATOMS: atom_id res chain seq x y z
N MET A 1 -12.06 21.72 -20.32
CA MET A 1 -12.29 20.39 -20.93
C MET A 1 -11.17 20.15 -21.94
N TYR A 2 -10.13 19.41 -21.55
CA TYR A 2 -9.03 19.05 -22.44
C TYR A 2 -9.18 17.58 -22.83
N THR A 3 -9.54 17.33 -24.09
CA THR A 3 -9.54 16.01 -24.71
C THR A 3 -8.14 15.74 -25.25
N MET A 4 -7.38 14.85 -24.61
CA MET A 4 -6.12 14.38 -25.19
C MET A 4 -6.42 13.37 -26.29
N ALA A 5 -6.22 13.81 -27.54
CA ALA A 5 -6.22 12.96 -28.71
C ALA A 5 -4.99 12.04 -28.65
N ASN A 6 -5.23 10.74 -28.61
CA ASN A 6 -4.19 9.73 -28.67
C ASN A 6 -3.45 9.83 -30.02
N SER A 7 -2.17 10.19 -29.93
CA SER A 7 -1.21 10.20 -31.02
C SER A 7 -1.06 8.79 -31.60
N THR A 8 -1.69 8.53 -32.74
CA THR A 8 -1.44 7.33 -33.53
C THR A 8 -0.05 7.46 -34.15
N ASN A 9 0.91 6.75 -33.57
CA ASN A 9 2.26 6.58 -34.12
C ASN A 9 2.16 5.94 -35.51
N SER A 10 2.32 6.77 -36.53
CA SER A 10 2.45 6.38 -37.93
C SER A 10 3.84 5.78 -38.18
N CYS A 11 3.99 4.47 -38.01
CA CYS A 11 5.15 3.74 -38.54
C CYS A 11 4.88 3.34 -40.00
N VAL A 12 5.33 4.19 -40.92
CA VAL A 12 5.41 3.87 -42.36
C VAL A 12 6.56 2.89 -42.56
N TYR A 13 6.24 1.60 -42.72
CA TYR A 13 7.22 0.62 -43.21
C TYR A 13 7.29 0.72 -44.74
N HIS A 14 8.38 1.27 -45.25
CA HIS A 14 8.77 1.09 -46.65
C HIS A 14 9.27 -0.35 -46.84
N VAL A 15 8.46 -1.19 -47.48
CA VAL A 15 8.88 -2.53 -47.92
C VAL A 15 9.41 -2.43 -49.34
N THR A 16 10.73 -2.54 -49.50
CA THR A 16 11.37 -2.74 -50.80
C THR A 16 11.01 -4.14 -51.31
N LYS A 17 10.39 -4.19 -52.49
CA LYS A 17 10.05 -5.45 -53.18
C LYS A 17 11.35 -6.21 -53.49
N THR A 18 11.63 -7.26 -52.73
CA THR A 18 12.46 -8.38 -53.19
C THR A 18 11.57 -9.61 -53.22
N ASP A 19 11.25 -10.00 -54.45
CA ASP A 19 10.45 -11.17 -54.79
C ASP A 19 11.22 -12.43 -54.41
N LYS A 20 10.86 -13.03 -53.27
CA LYS A 20 11.16 -14.43 -52.96
C LYS A 20 9.86 -15.09 -52.58
N ARG A 21 9.43 -16.02 -53.43
CA ARG A 21 8.25 -16.89 -53.30
C ARG A 21 8.13 -17.40 -51.86
N LYS A 22 7.25 -16.79 -51.08
CA LYS A 22 6.85 -17.34 -49.78
C LYS A 22 5.74 -18.32 -50.05
N HIS A 23 6.04 -19.61 -49.95
CA HIS A 23 5.00 -20.58 -49.63
C HIS A 23 4.33 -20.07 -48.34
N GLY A 24 3.13 -19.51 -48.46
CA GLY A 24 2.38 -19.02 -47.32
C GLY A 24 2.17 -20.18 -46.38
N MET A 25 2.71 -20.07 -45.16
CA MET A 25 2.42 -21.05 -44.12
C MET A 25 0.89 -21.12 -43.96
N PRO A 26 0.31 -22.33 -43.90
CA PRO A 26 -1.13 -22.46 -43.78
C PRO A 26 -1.58 -21.76 -42.50
N LYS A 27 -2.72 -21.07 -42.57
CA LYS A 27 -3.27 -20.26 -41.47
C LYS A 27 -3.41 -21.07 -40.17
N SER A 28 -3.59 -22.39 -40.27
CA SER A 28 -3.59 -23.33 -39.15
C SER A 28 -2.26 -23.36 -38.41
N THR A 29 -1.12 -23.42 -39.10
CA THR A 29 0.20 -23.45 -38.47
C THR A 29 0.53 -22.13 -37.77
N VAL A 30 0.15 -20.99 -38.35
CA VAL A 30 0.35 -19.67 -37.70
C VAL A 30 -0.49 -19.55 -36.42
N PHE A 31 -1.73 -20.06 -36.45
CA PHE A 31 -2.62 -20.05 -35.29
C PHE A 31 -2.10 -20.95 -34.16
N VAL A 32 -1.59 -22.14 -34.49
CA VAL A 32 -1.00 -23.08 -33.52
C VAL A 32 0.24 -22.48 -32.86
N ILE A 33 1.16 -21.88 -33.63
CA ILE A 33 2.36 -21.22 -33.08
C ILE A 33 1.96 -20.05 -32.16
N ALA A 34 0.96 -19.26 -32.53
CA ALA A 34 0.48 -18.16 -31.69
C ALA A 34 -0.23 -18.65 -30.40
N ILE A 35 -0.78 -19.86 -30.38
CA ILE A 35 -1.33 -20.47 -29.16
C ILE A 35 -0.20 -20.99 -28.27
N ASP A 36 0.78 -21.69 -28.83
CA ASP A 36 1.93 -22.24 -28.09
C ASP A 36 2.72 -21.13 -27.36
N VAL A 37 2.98 -20.02 -28.06
CA VAL A 37 3.66 -18.85 -27.45
C VAL A 37 2.81 -18.23 -26.34
N ARG A 38 1.47 -18.23 -26.47
CA ARG A 38 0.58 -17.73 -25.40
C ARG A 38 0.58 -18.65 -24.18
N THR A 39 0.68 -19.97 -24.38
CA THR A 39 0.76 -20.95 -23.29
C THR A 39 2.11 -20.94 -22.58
N GLU A 40 3.20 -20.74 -23.31
CA GLU A 40 4.54 -20.60 -22.74
C GLU A 40 4.66 -19.35 -21.84
N VAL A 41 4.14 -18.21 -22.31
CA VAL A 41 4.10 -16.97 -21.52
C VAL A 41 3.25 -17.10 -20.26
N GLN A 42 2.17 -17.89 -20.29
CA GLN A 42 1.38 -18.17 -19.07
C GLN A 42 2.14 -19.08 -18.10
N LEU A 43 2.81 -20.11 -18.60
CA LEU A 43 3.61 -21.03 -17.79
C LEU A 43 4.80 -20.32 -17.11
N GLU A 44 5.45 -19.38 -17.81
CA GLU A 44 6.51 -18.54 -17.23
C GLU A 44 5.99 -17.62 -16.12
N LYS A 45 4.81 -17.03 -16.31
CA LYS A 45 4.14 -16.24 -15.28
C LYS A 45 3.82 -17.09 -14.05
N GLU A 46 3.31 -18.31 -14.24
CA GLU A 46 3.03 -19.24 -13.14
C GLU A 46 4.29 -19.62 -12.37
N LYS A 47 5.39 -19.93 -13.07
CA LYS A 47 6.70 -20.18 -12.43
C LYS A 47 7.21 -18.96 -11.66
N HIS A 48 7.02 -17.77 -12.22
CA HIS A 48 7.37 -16.51 -11.56
C HIS A 48 6.55 -16.29 -10.28
N TRP A 49 5.24 -16.50 -10.35
CA TRP A 49 4.34 -16.42 -9.20
C TRP A 49 4.70 -17.44 -8.12
N ASP A 50 5.06 -18.67 -8.50
CA ASP A 50 5.43 -19.73 -7.57
C ASP A 50 6.73 -19.41 -6.82
N GLY A 51 7.73 -18.84 -7.50
CA GLY A 51 8.96 -18.35 -6.86
C GLY A 51 8.72 -17.19 -5.90
N LEU A 52 7.70 -16.36 -6.14
CA LEU A 52 7.36 -15.23 -5.27
C LEU A 52 6.64 -15.67 -3.99
N LYS A 53 5.96 -16.82 -4.00
CA LYS A 53 5.23 -17.33 -2.83
C LYS A 53 6.12 -17.56 -1.62
N GLN A 54 7.39 -17.88 -1.84
CA GLN A 54 8.38 -18.05 -0.78
C GLN A 54 8.58 -16.78 0.08
N TYR A 55 8.30 -15.61 -0.48
CA TYR A 55 8.44 -14.33 0.22
C TYR A 55 7.16 -13.87 0.92
N PHE A 56 6.02 -14.54 0.68
CA PHE A 56 4.81 -14.26 1.44
C PHE A 56 5.00 -14.73 2.88
N GLY A 57 4.64 -13.87 3.83
CA GLY A 57 4.70 -14.17 5.26
C GLY A 57 6.10 -14.14 5.91
N VAL A 58 7.17 -13.85 5.17
CA VAL A 58 8.51 -13.63 5.77
C VAL A 58 8.49 -12.49 6.80
N ASN A 59 7.63 -11.49 6.57
CA ASN A 59 7.44 -10.35 7.46
C ASN A 59 6.42 -10.62 8.58
N ASP A 60 5.79 -11.80 8.62
CA ASP A 60 4.77 -12.13 9.63
C ASP A 60 5.37 -12.26 11.03
N ARG A 61 6.68 -12.51 11.11
CA ARG A 61 7.45 -12.52 12.35
C ARG A 61 7.45 -11.18 13.10
N PHE A 62 7.25 -10.06 12.39
CA PHE A 62 7.16 -8.73 13.01
C PHE A 62 5.77 -8.41 13.54
N HIS A 63 4.77 -9.25 13.23
CA HIS A 63 3.48 -9.14 13.88
C HIS A 63 3.63 -9.72 15.29
N PRO A 64 3.12 -9.02 16.32
CA PRO A 64 3.13 -9.56 17.67
C PRO A 64 2.48 -10.95 17.66
N PRO A 65 3.03 -11.94 18.41
CA PRO A 65 2.43 -13.27 18.49
C PRO A 65 0.98 -13.09 18.88
N ALA A 66 0.08 -13.81 18.20
CA ALA A 66 -1.37 -13.66 18.32
C ALA A 66 -1.81 -13.74 19.80
N CYS A 67 -1.79 -12.61 20.49
CA CYS A 67 -2.24 -12.53 21.85
C CYS A 67 -3.76 -12.72 21.79
N SER A 68 -4.21 -13.88 22.27
CA SER A 68 -5.57 -14.22 22.68
C SER A 68 -6.69 -13.38 22.03
N LYS A 69 -7.11 -13.80 20.84
CA LYS A 69 -8.27 -13.31 20.07
C LYS A 69 -8.09 -11.89 19.49
N PRO A 70 -8.38 -11.70 18.19
CA PRO A 70 -8.46 -10.37 17.63
C PRO A 70 -9.49 -9.55 18.42
N ALA A 71 -9.22 -8.26 18.58
CA ALA A 71 -10.13 -7.35 19.26
C ALA A 71 -11.54 -7.54 18.67
N PRO A 72 -12.59 -7.65 19.51
CA PRO A 72 -13.93 -7.84 19.01
C PRO A 72 -14.28 -6.67 18.09
N LYS A 73 -14.79 -6.99 16.90
CA LYS A 73 -15.16 -6.00 15.89
C LYS A 73 -16.01 -4.89 16.50
N SER A 74 -15.69 -3.64 16.18
CA SER A 74 -16.44 -2.50 16.70
C SER A 74 -17.89 -2.53 16.21
N GLY A 75 -18.80 -1.86 16.93
CA GLY A 75 -20.22 -1.81 16.53
C GLY A 75 -20.42 -1.24 15.12
N LEU A 76 -19.53 -0.34 14.69
CA LEU A 76 -19.58 0.30 13.37
C LEU A 76 -19.11 -0.65 12.25
N GLU A 77 -18.06 -1.44 12.49
CA GLU A 77 -17.62 -2.51 11.57
C GLU A 77 -18.74 -3.54 11.33
N LYS A 78 -19.44 -3.96 12.39
CA LYS A 78 -20.57 -4.88 12.26
C LYS A 78 -21.72 -4.29 11.44
N SER A 79 -21.94 -2.97 11.49
CA SER A 79 -22.97 -2.32 10.66
C SER A 79 -22.56 -2.18 9.20
N ILE A 80 -21.26 -1.99 8.91
CA ILE A 80 -20.74 -2.00 7.54
C ILE A 80 -20.93 -3.39 6.92
N GLU A 81 -20.60 -4.46 7.66
CA GLU A 81 -20.79 -5.85 7.20
C GLU A 81 -22.26 -6.17 6.91
N ARG A 82 -23.19 -5.66 7.73
CA ARG A 82 -24.63 -5.81 7.46
C ARG A 82 -25.08 -5.07 6.20
N ALA A 83 -24.64 -3.83 5.99
CA ALA A 83 -24.98 -3.06 4.80
C ALA A 83 -24.47 -3.73 3.51
N ILE A 84 -23.26 -4.32 3.55
CA ILE A 84 -22.71 -5.10 2.44
C ILE A 84 -23.55 -6.37 2.18
N ALA A 85 -23.95 -7.08 3.25
CA ALA A 85 -24.78 -8.28 3.13
C ALA A 85 -26.20 -7.96 2.59
N GLU A 86 -26.74 -6.79 2.92
CA GLU A 86 -28.02 -6.27 2.40
C GLU A 86 -27.90 -5.71 0.97
N GLY A 87 -26.67 -5.51 0.46
CA GLY A 87 -26.40 -4.98 -0.88
C GLY A 87 -26.48 -3.45 -1.00
N ASP A 88 -26.61 -2.73 0.11
CA ASP A 88 -26.61 -1.27 0.15
C ASP A 88 -25.19 -0.72 0.22
N ILE A 89 -24.55 -0.64 -0.95
CA ILE A 89 -23.14 -0.24 -1.09
C ILE A 89 -22.92 1.22 -0.71
N ALA A 90 -23.87 2.11 -1.05
CA ALA A 90 -23.76 3.54 -0.77
C ALA A 90 -23.70 3.80 0.75
N LYS A 91 -24.53 3.09 1.51
CA LYS A 91 -24.54 3.18 2.97
C LYS A 91 -23.29 2.56 3.60
N ALA A 92 -22.76 1.48 3.04
CA ALA A 92 -21.51 0.89 3.50
C ALA A 92 -20.32 1.84 3.28
N GLU A 93 -20.28 2.53 2.14
CA GLU A 93 -19.27 3.53 1.78
C GLU A 93 -19.28 4.73 2.74
N GLU A 94 -20.45 5.34 2.97
CA GLU A 94 -20.58 6.46 3.92
C GLU A 94 -20.12 6.08 5.33
N MET A 95 -20.49 4.88 5.78
CA MET A 95 -20.12 4.38 7.10
C MET A 95 -18.61 4.07 7.20
N SER A 96 -17.98 3.67 6.10
CA SER A 96 -16.53 3.48 5.99
C SER A 96 -15.77 4.80 6.03
N ASP A 97 -16.20 5.81 5.27
CA ASP A 97 -15.57 7.14 5.25
C ASP A 97 -15.63 7.83 6.61
N ARG A 98 -16.77 7.66 7.30
CA ARG A 98 -16.94 8.14 8.67
C ARG A 98 -16.00 7.43 9.66
N LEU A 99 -15.80 6.12 9.51
CA LEU A 99 -14.87 5.35 10.34
C LEU A 99 -13.42 5.81 10.08
N ALA A 100 -13.03 5.97 8.82
CA ALA A 100 -11.70 6.42 8.41
C ALA A 100 -11.36 7.82 8.94
N THR A 101 -12.30 8.77 8.86
CA THR A 101 -12.12 10.13 9.39
C THR A 101 -11.93 10.14 10.90
N ARG A 102 -12.70 9.32 11.63
CA ARG A 102 -12.57 9.19 13.09
C ARG A 102 -11.24 8.57 13.49
N GLU A 103 -10.81 7.50 12.82
CA GLU A 103 -9.50 6.89 13.09
C GLU A 103 -8.34 7.84 12.79
N LEU A 104 -8.46 8.65 11.75
CA LEU A 104 -7.48 9.70 11.44
C LEU A 104 -7.43 10.75 12.56
N ALA A 105 -8.57 11.20 13.07
CA ALA A 105 -8.64 12.16 14.18
C ALA A 105 -7.99 11.60 15.46
N VAL A 106 -8.19 10.32 15.77
CA VAL A 106 -7.54 9.65 16.91
C VAL A 106 -6.01 9.64 16.75
N LYS A 107 -5.52 9.32 15.54
CA LYS A 107 -4.07 9.34 15.26
C LYS A 107 -3.48 10.74 15.38
N ILE A 108 -4.20 11.78 14.94
CA ILE A 108 -3.80 13.18 15.10
C ILE A 108 -3.70 13.57 16.58
N ALA A 109 -4.70 13.18 17.38
CA ALA A 109 -4.70 13.45 18.83
C ALA A 109 -3.52 12.76 19.53
N GLN A 110 -3.30 11.46 19.26
CA GLN A 110 -2.15 10.72 19.80
C GLN A 110 -0.81 11.35 19.40
N ALA A 111 -0.68 11.79 18.15
CA ALA A 111 0.53 12.47 17.69
C ALA A 111 0.74 13.83 18.40
N ALA A 112 -0.34 14.58 18.65
CA ALA A 112 -0.28 15.83 19.41
C ALA A 112 0.12 15.58 20.87
N ASP A 113 -0.46 14.57 21.52
CA ASP A 113 -0.13 14.18 22.89
C ASP A 113 1.34 13.76 23.02
N CYS A 114 1.85 12.95 22.09
CA CYS A 114 3.26 12.57 22.04
C CYS A 114 4.19 13.77 21.88
N ARG A 115 3.85 14.71 20.98
CA ARG A 115 4.61 15.95 20.78
C ARG A 115 4.64 16.79 22.06
N ASP A 116 3.50 16.95 22.71
CA ASP A 116 3.38 17.81 23.89
C ASP A 116 4.02 17.16 25.12
N PHE A 117 3.99 15.84 25.23
CA PHE A 117 4.77 15.07 26.20
C PHE A 117 6.28 15.28 25.99
N ALA A 118 6.78 15.18 24.76
CA ALA A 118 8.20 15.42 24.45
C ALA A 118 8.63 16.84 24.80
N LYS A 119 7.79 17.85 24.50
CA LYS A 119 8.04 19.24 24.90
C LYS A 119 8.11 19.41 26.41
N LYS A 120 7.18 18.79 27.16
CA LYS A 120 7.19 18.82 28.62
C LYS A 120 8.46 18.19 29.18
N GLN A 121 8.91 17.04 28.65
CA GLN A 121 10.13 16.39 29.12
C GLN A 121 11.38 17.25 28.90
N ILE A 122 11.50 17.92 27.75
CA ILE A 122 12.62 18.83 27.47
C ILE A 122 12.58 20.05 28.41
N ALA A 123 11.39 20.61 28.66
CA ALA A 123 11.23 21.75 29.56
C ALA A 123 11.54 21.40 31.03
N TRP A 124 11.07 20.25 31.51
CA TRP A 124 11.39 19.77 32.86
C TRP A 124 12.88 19.41 33.00
N GLY A 125 13.46 18.72 32.02
CA GLY A 125 14.88 18.37 32.03
C GLY A 125 15.82 19.58 32.00
N THR A 126 15.46 20.63 31.25
CA THR A 126 16.24 21.89 31.24
C THR A 126 16.04 22.72 32.51
N PHE A 127 14.84 22.72 33.10
CA PHE A 127 14.58 23.39 34.38
C PHE A 127 15.31 22.71 35.55
N GLU A 128 15.26 21.38 35.66
CA GLU A 128 15.98 20.62 36.70
C GLU A 128 17.50 20.75 36.56
N ALA A 129 18.01 20.68 35.33
CA ALA A 129 19.43 20.92 35.07
C ALA A 129 19.84 22.33 35.52
N LYS A 130 19.06 23.37 35.18
CA LYS A 130 19.33 24.76 35.59
C LYS A 130 19.29 24.93 37.11
N LYS A 131 18.29 24.38 37.80
CA LYS A 131 18.20 24.40 39.27
C LYS A 131 19.39 23.70 39.95
N ARG A 132 19.89 22.62 39.35
CA ARG A 132 21.06 21.88 39.86
C ARG A 132 22.37 22.68 39.74
N TRP A 133 22.55 23.46 38.67
CA TRP A 133 23.73 24.32 38.52
C TRP A 133 23.65 25.56 39.42
N GLU A 134 22.46 26.16 39.57
CA GLU A 134 22.24 27.33 40.45
C GLU A 134 22.45 27.01 41.94
N THR A 135 22.03 25.83 42.41
CA THR A 135 22.30 25.40 43.80
C THR A 135 23.77 25.07 44.05
N LYS A 136 24.51 24.62 43.03
CA LYS A 136 25.93 24.30 43.17
C LYS A 136 26.82 25.54 43.20
N SER A 137 26.48 26.60 42.46
CA SER A 137 27.25 27.86 42.47
C SER A 137 27.01 28.74 43.70
N ASN A 138 25.97 28.47 44.50
CA ASN A 138 25.65 29.27 45.70
C ASN A 138 26.24 28.72 47.02
N MET A 139 27.07 27.67 46.97
CA MET A 139 27.68 27.03 48.16
C MET A 139 29.12 27.48 48.46
N GLY A 140 29.62 28.52 47.78
CA GLY A 140 31.06 28.86 47.75
C GLY A 140 31.49 30.19 48.36
N TYR A 141 30.64 30.89 49.13
CA TYR A 141 31.01 32.13 49.82
C TYR A 141 30.24 32.24 51.14
N MET A 142 30.76 31.62 52.20
CA MET A 142 30.53 31.96 53.61
C MET A 142 31.74 31.54 54.43
#